data_AF-A0A3M2C0P1-F1
#
_entry.id   AF-A0A3M2C0P1-F1
#
_cell.length_a   1.000
_cell.length_b   1.000
_cell.length_c   1.000
_cell.angle_alpha   90.00
_cell.angle_beta   90.00
_cell.angle_gamma   90.00
#
_symmetry.space_group_name_H-M   'P 1'
#
loop_
_entity.id
_entity.type
_entity.pdbx_description
1 polymer ?
#
loop_
_entity_poly.entity_id
_entity_poly.type
_entity_poly.pdbx_seq_one_letter_code
_entity_poly.pdbx_strand_id
1 'polypeptide(L)'
;MRSPHAIRRPVDNAFLERERDRRLLRELLVGLGGMLILGGGLLAYTWMHIETVRIGYTIDRLERQAHALLEEERRLRLEAAYRAHPQRIEERARRELGMRLPTQEQTLFYEELVP
;
A
#
# COMPACT_ATOMS: atom_id res chain seq x y z
N MET A 1 37.09 40.14 -64.26
CA MET A 1 36.74 38.72 -64.48
C MET A 1 35.40 38.43 -63.82
N ARG A 2 34.32 38.34 -64.61
CA ARG A 2 32.98 37.92 -64.16
C ARG A 2 32.65 36.67 -64.96
N SER A 3 32.52 35.52 -64.30
CA SER A 3 32.08 34.27 -64.93
C SER A 3 30.59 34.39 -65.30
N PRO A 4 30.19 34.26 -66.58
CA PRO A 4 28.83 34.63 -67.01
C PRO A 4 27.75 33.53 -66.91
N HIS A 5 28.00 32.38 -66.29
CA HIS A 5 27.07 31.25 -66.39
C HIS A 5 26.73 30.62 -65.05
N ALA A 6 25.94 31.33 -64.23
CA ALA A 6 25.12 30.70 -63.20
C ALA A 6 23.69 30.53 -63.76
N ILE A 7 23.51 29.59 -64.69
CA ILE A 7 22.18 29.24 -65.20
C ILE A 7 21.48 28.46 -64.08
N ARG A 8 20.67 29.15 -63.28
CA ARG A 8 19.73 28.48 -62.39
C ARG A 8 18.57 27.96 -63.24
N ARG A 9 18.71 26.72 -63.73
CA ARG A 9 17.51 25.96 -64.11
C ARG A 9 16.71 25.72 -62.83
N PRO A 10 15.45 26.16 -62.74
CA PRO A 10 14.57 25.59 -61.73
C PRO A 10 14.54 24.09 -62.01
N VAL A 11 15.01 23.30 -61.05
CA VAL A 11 14.90 21.85 -61.13
C VAL A 11 13.42 21.55 -61.00
N ASP A 12 12.77 21.42 -62.15
CA ASP A 12 11.35 21.12 -62.22
C ASP A 12 11.19 19.63 -61.90
N ASN A 13 10.76 19.36 -60.67
CA ASN A 13 10.54 18.00 -60.16
C ASN A 13 9.28 17.37 -60.76
N ALA A 14 8.83 17.82 -61.94
CA ALA A 14 7.64 17.34 -62.63
C ALA A 14 7.70 15.85 -62.99
N PHE A 15 8.91 15.26 -63.02
CA PHE A 15 9.12 13.83 -63.27
C PHE A 15 9.38 13.00 -62.01
N LEU A 16 9.46 13.63 -60.84
CA LEU A 16 9.21 12.90 -59.59
C LEU A 16 7.69 12.88 -59.41
N GLU A 17 7.01 11.98 -60.14
CA GLU A 17 5.76 11.45 -59.62
C GLU A 17 6.11 10.89 -58.26
N ARG A 18 5.77 11.65 -57.21
CA ARG A 18 5.86 11.21 -55.83
C ARG A 18 4.80 10.13 -55.69
N GLU A 19 5.12 8.95 -56.18
CA GLU A 19 4.38 7.73 -56.01
C GLU A 19 4.34 7.55 -54.49
N ARG A 20 3.23 8.01 -53.93
CA ARG A 20 3.03 8.11 -52.50
C ARG A 20 2.93 6.67 -52.03
N ASP A 21 4.08 6.09 -51.72
CA ASP A 21 4.24 4.67 -51.52
C ASP A 21 3.50 4.29 -50.24
N ARG A 22 2.21 3.99 -50.40
CA ARG A 22 1.28 3.71 -49.30
C ARG A 22 1.74 2.48 -48.52
N ARG A 23 2.56 1.62 -49.13
CA ARG A 23 3.22 0.49 -48.49
C ARG A 23 4.23 0.96 -47.45
N LEU A 24 5.16 1.85 -47.80
CA LEU A 24 6.13 2.41 -46.87
C LEU A 24 5.46 3.14 -45.69
N LEU A 25 4.43 3.95 -45.97
CA LEU A 25 3.66 4.60 -44.89
C LEU A 25 2.96 3.60 -43.98
N ARG A 26 2.42 2.51 -44.54
CA ARG A 26 1.77 1.45 -43.75
C ARG A 26 2.79 0.70 -42.90
N GLU A 27 3.95 0.36 -43.44
CA GLU A 27 5.03 -0.31 -42.70
C GLU A 27 5.53 0.56 -41.54
N LEU A 28 5.76 1.85 -41.78
CA LEU A 28 6.13 2.81 -40.74
C LEU A 28 5.03 2.93 -39.67
N LEU A 29 3.76 3.00 -40.05
CA LEU A 29 2.64 3.07 -39.09
C LEU A 29 2.51 1.79 -38.25
N VAL A 30 2.71 0.61 -38.86
CA VAL A 30 2.71 -0.67 -38.13
C VAL A 30 3.90 -0.74 -37.17
N GLY A 31 5.09 -0.36 -37.60
CA GLY A 31 6.28 -0.32 -36.75
C GLY A 31 6.12 0.65 -35.58
N LEU A 32 5.60 1.85 -35.86
CA LEU A 32 5.37 2.89 -34.86
C LEU A 32 4.27 2.46 -33.88
N GLY A 33 3.20 1.82 -34.36
CA GLY A 33 2.18 1.21 -33.52
C GLY A 33 2.75 0.13 -32.58
N GLY A 34 3.58 -0.77 -33.11
CA GLY A 34 4.29 -1.78 -32.31
C GLY A 34 5.18 -1.16 -31.24
N MET A 35 5.96 -0.13 -31.61
CA MET A 35 6.82 0.60 -30.68
C MET A 35 6.01 1.29 -29.56
N LEU A 36 4.87 1.89 -29.90
CA LEU A 36 3.99 2.54 -28.92
C LEU A 36 3.35 1.52 -27.98
N ILE A 37 2.95 0.35 -28.48
CA ILE A 37 2.38 -0.72 -27.64
C ILE A 37 3.43 -1.22 -26.65
N LEU A 38 4.64 -1.53 -27.13
CA LEU A 38 5.72 -2.02 -26.27
C LEU A 38 6.18 -0.96 -25.26
N GLY A 39 6.43 0.26 -25.72
CA GLY A 39 6.85 1.37 -24.86
C GLY A 39 5.76 1.74 -23.84
N GLY A 40 4.51 1.84 -24.29
CA GLY A 40 3.36 2.11 -23.43
C GLY A 40 3.13 1.00 -22.40
N GLY A 41 3.27 -0.27 -22.81
CA GLY A 41 3.18 -1.41 -21.90
C GLY A 41 4.27 -1.39 -20.82
N LEU A 42 5.51 -1.07 -21.18
CA LEU A 42 6.61 -0.95 -20.22
C LEU A 42 6.38 0.21 -19.23
N LEU A 43 5.92 1.36 -19.71
CA LEU A 43 5.58 2.50 -18.87
C LEU A 43 4.40 2.18 -17.92
N ALA A 44 3.36 1.52 -18.42
CA ALA A 44 2.24 1.08 -17.60
C ALA A 44 2.66 0.06 -16.53
N TYR A 45 3.52 -0.90 -16.89
CA TYR A 45 4.05 -1.88 -15.96
C TYR A 45 4.89 -1.23 -14.85
N THR A 46 5.82 -0.35 -15.22
CA THR A 46 6.67 0.36 -14.26
C THR A 46 5.84 1.26 -13.35
N TRP A 47 4.83 1.95 -13.88
CA TRP A 47 3.88 2.73 -13.09
C TRP A 47 3.12 1.87 -12.08
N MET A 48 2.55 0.74 -12.53
CA MET A 48 1.83 -0.20 -11.66
C MET A 48 2.74 -0.78 -10.58
N HIS A 49 3.99 -1.08 -10.91
CA HIS A 49 4.97 -1.57 -9.95
C HIS A 49 5.26 -0.53 -8.85
N ILE A 50 5.46 0.74 -9.22
CA ILE A 50 5.67 1.84 -8.26
C ILE A 50 4.46 2.01 -7.33
N GLU A 51 3.25 1.94 -7.88
CA GLU A 51 2.02 2.06 -7.08
C GLU A 51 1.87 0.88 -6.11
N THR A 52 2.21 -0.33 -6.56
CA THR A 52 2.20 -1.53 -5.70
C THR A 52 3.14 -1.37 -4.50
N VAL A 53 4.33 -0.82 -4.74
CA VAL A 53 5.31 -0.54 -3.66
C VAL A 53 4.75 0.50 -2.68
N ARG A 54 4.11 1.56 -3.17
CA ARG A 54 3.49 2.61 -2.33
C ARG A 54 2.36 2.05 -1.45
N ILE A 55 1.52 1.18 -2.01
CA ILE A 55 0.45 0.50 -1.27
C ILE A 55 1.06 -0.41 -0.19
N GLY A 56 2.11 -1.16 -0.52
CA GLY A 56 2.84 -2.01 0.43
C GLY A 56 3.36 -1.24 1.65
N TYR A 57 3.95 -0.06 1.45
CA TYR A 57 4.39 0.80 2.56
C TYR A 57 3.25 1.30 3.44
N THR A 58 2.10 1.57 2.84
CA THR A 58 0.92 2.03 3.60
C THR A 58 0.38 0.91 4.48
N ILE A 59 0.37 -0.32 3.98
CA ILE A 59 -0.03 -1.52 4.73
C ILE A 59 0.94 -1.77 5.89
N ASP A 60 2.25 -1.80 5.65
CA ASP A 60 3.25 -2.02 6.71
C ASP A 60 3.14 -0.97 7.83
N ARG A 61 2.90 0.30 7.46
CA ARG A 61 2.70 1.36 8.45
C ARG A 61 1.44 1.13 9.29
N LEU A 62 0.32 0.77 8.67
CA LEU A 62 -0.94 0.51 9.37
C LEU A 62 -0.84 -0.71 10.29
N GLU A 63 -0.15 -1.76 9.83
CA GLU A 63 0.09 -2.98 10.61
C GLU A 63 0.95 -2.70 11.85
N ARG A 64 2.02 -1.91 11.71
CA ARG A 64 2.83 -1.45 12.86
C ARG A 64 2.01 -0.64 13.87
N GLN A 65 1.13 0.24 13.39
CA GLN A 65 0.27 1.02 14.26
C GLN A 65 -0.74 0.14 15.02
N ALA A 66 -1.33 -0.84 14.34
CA ALA A 66 -2.23 -1.80 14.96
C ALA A 66 -1.51 -2.63 16.02
N HIS A 67 -0.28 -3.11 15.74
CA HIS A 67 0.53 -3.83 16.71
C HIS A 67 0.87 -2.98 17.94
N ALA A 68 1.29 -1.73 17.76
CA ALA A 68 1.59 -0.82 18.86
C ALA A 68 0.35 -0.59 19.76
N LEU A 69 -0.83 -0.39 19.15
CA LEU A 69 -2.08 -0.22 19.88
C LEU A 69 -2.46 -1.49 20.66
N LEU A 70 -2.25 -2.67 20.09
CA LEU A 70 -2.51 -3.95 20.77
C LEU A 70 -1.58 -4.17 21.97
N GLU A 71 -0.31 -3.81 21.84
CA GLU A 71 0.64 -3.86 22.95
C GLU A 71 0.25 -2.90 24.07
N GLU A 72 -0.17 -1.69 23.72
CA GLU A 72 -0.64 -0.69 24.68
C GLU A 72 -1.92 -1.13 25.40
N GLU A 73 -2.88 -1.69 24.65
CA GLU A 73 -4.10 -2.28 25.21
C GLU A 73 -3.79 -3.37 26.23
N ARG A 74 -2.87 -4.28 25.88
CA ARG A 74 -2.43 -5.37 26.76
C ARG A 74 -1.75 -4.84 28.00
N ARG A 75 -0.89 -3.82 27.86
CA ARG A 75 -0.23 -3.16 28.99
C ARG A 75 -1.26 -2.48 29.91
N LEU A 76 -2.21 -1.74 29.36
CA LEU A 76 -3.27 -1.10 30.13
C LEU A 76 -4.16 -2.11 30.85
N ARG A 77 -4.51 -3.23 30.21
CA ARG A 77 -5.22 -4.34 30.87
C ARG A 77 -4.43 -4.93 32.03
N LEU A 78 -3.12 -5.12 31.87
CA LEU A 78 -2.24 -5.59 32.95
C LEU A 78 -2.14 -4.57 34.09
N GLU A 79 -2.02 -3.28 33.78
CA GLU A 79 -2.04 -2.21 34.78
C GLU A 79 -3.39 -2.09 35.50
N ALA A 80 -4.50 -2.28 34.78
CA ALA A 80 -5.84 -2.31 35.36
C ALA A 80 -6.03 -3.53 36.26
N ALA A 81 -5.59 -4.71 35.84
CA ALA A 81 -5.60 -5.93 36.65
C ALA A 81 -4.71 -5.80 37.89
N TYR A 82 -3.54 -5.17 37.75
CA TYR A 82 -2.63 -4.86 38.85
C TYR A 82 -3.24 -3.83 39.82
N ARG A 83 -3.96 -2.82 39.33
CA ARG A 83 -4.70 -1.88 40.19
C ARG A 83 -5.93 -2.54 40.84
N ALA A 84 -6.50 -3.55 40.21
CA ALA A 84 -7.53 -4.42 40.76
C ALA A 84 -6.96 -5.52 41.67
N HIS A 85 -5.67 -5.45 42.07
CA HIS A 85 -5.03 -6.50 42.87
C HIS A 85 -5.92 -6.92 44.05
N PRO A 86 -6.30 -8.19 44.14
CA PRO A 86 -7.21 -8.70 45.18
C PRO A 86 -6.76 -8.35 46.59
N GLN A 87 -5.44 -8.31 46.82
CA GLN A 87 -4.82 -7.96 48.09
C GLN A 87 -5.15 -6.53 48.55
N ARG A 88 -5.24 -5.55 47.63
CA ARG A 88 -5.65 -4.19 47.99
C ARG A 88 -7.14 -4.09 48.25
N ILE A 89 -7.95 -4.84 47.49
CA ILE A 89 -9.40 -4.94 47.73
C ILE A 89 -9.64 -5.59 49.10
N GLU A 90 -8.91 -6.65 49.44
CA GLU A 90 -8.98 -7.35 50.71
C GLU A 90 -8.51 -6.46 51.88
N GLU A 91 -7.40 -5.74 51.72
CA GLU A 91 -6.96 -4.77 52.74
C GLU A 91 -7.99 -3.67 52.97
N ARG A 92 -8.58 -3.13 51.91
CA ARG A 92 -9.61 -2.09 52.02
C ARG A 92 -10.91 -2.64 52.61
N ALA A 93 -11.32 -3.83 52.19
CA ALA A 93 -12.47 -4.54 52.73
C ALA A 93 -12.31 -4.82 54.23
N ARG A 94 -11.12 -5.25 54.65
CA ARG A 94 -10.83 -5.57 56.05
C ARG A 94 -10.64 -4.34 56.92
N ARG A 95 -9.96 -3.31 56.42
CA ARG A 95 -9.61 -2.10 57.20
C ARG A 95 -10.67 -1.01 57.17
N GLU A 96 -11.28 -0.73 56.01
CA GLU A 96 -12.24 0.37 55.85
C GLU A 96 -13.69 -0.11 55.96
N LEU A 97 -13.99 -1.33 55.48
CA LEU A 97 -15.37 -1.87 55.46
C LEU A 97 -15.64 -2.90 56.56
N GLY A 98 -14.64 -3.26 57.38
CA GLY A 98 -14.77 -4.21 58.49
C GLY A 98 -15.15 -5.64 58.08
N MET A 99 -14.92 -6.00 56.81
CA MET A 99 -15.22 -7.34 56.29
C MET A 99 -14.28 -8.38 56.89
N ARG A 100 -14.82 -9.57 57.15
CA ARG A 100 -14.13 -10.73 57.74
C ARG A 100 -14.29 -11.93 56.83
N LEU A 101 -13.28 -12.82 56.81
CA LEU A 101 -13.32 -14.03 55.99
C LEU A 101 -14.58 -14.85 56.36
N PRO A 102 -15.35 -15.35 55.38
CA PRO A 102 -16.50 -16.18 55.66
C PRO A 102 -16.09 -17.48 56.36
N THR A 103 -16.91 -17.93 57.30
CA THR A 103 -16.71 -19.22 58.00
C THR A 103 -17.10 -20.38 57.06
N GLN A 104 -16.60 -21.60 57.28
CA GLN A 104 -16.89 -22.75 56.40
C GLN A 104 -18.39 -23.02 56.20
N GLU A 105 -19.23 -22.70 57.20
CA GLU A 105 -20.70 -22.81 57.11
C GLU A 105 -21.36 -21.78 56.18
N GLN A 106 -20.62 -20.76 55.73
CA GLN A 106 -21.12 -19.66 54.89
C GLN A 106 -20.60 -19.73 53.45
N THR A 107 -19.94 -20.83 53.07
CA THR A 107 -19.33 -21.00 51.74
C THR A 107 -20.09 -22.06 50.96
N LEU A 108 -20.69 -21.69 49.82
CA LEU A 108 -21.38 -22.61 48.92
C LEU A 108 -20.45 -22.91 47.73
N PHE A 109 -19.99 -24.16 47.58
CA PHE A 109 -19.22 -24.59 46.41
C PHE A 109 -20.19 -25.05 45.32
N TYR A 110 -20.17 -24.36 44.17
CA TYR A 110 -20.87 -24.79 42.97
C TYR A 110 -19.84 -25.43 42.02
N GLU A 111 -20.01 -26.73 41.76
CA GLU A 111 -19.21 -27.46 40.78
C GLU A 111 -19.82 -27.21 39.39
N GLU A 112 -19.17 -26.36 38.61
CA GLU A 112 -19.60 -26.04 37.26
C GLU A 112 -19.35 -27.25 36.36
N LEU A 113 -20.38 -28.07 36.13
CA LEU A 113 -20.37 -29.12 35.12
C LEU A 113 -20.20 -28.47 33.74
N VAL A 114 -18.99 -28.51 33.21
CA VAL A 114 -18.70 -28.15 31.82
C VAL A 114 -19.13 -29.33 30.92
N PRO A 115 -20.06 -29.14 29.95
CA PRO A 115 -20.37 -30.17 28.94
C PRO A 115 -19.27 -30.30 27.87
#